data_AF-A0A838KTD6-F1
#
_entry.id   AF-A0A838KTD6-F1
#
_cell.length_a   1.000
_cell.length_b   1.000
_cell.length_c   1.000
_cell.angle_alpha   90.00
_cell.angle_beta   90.00
_cell.angle_gamma   90.00
#
_symmetry.space_group_name_H-M   'P 1'
#
loop_
_entity.id
_entity.type
_entity.pdbx_description
1 polymer ?
#
loop_
_entity_poly.entity_id
_entity_poly.type
_entity_poly.pdbx_seq_one_letter_code
_entity_poly.pdbx_strand_id
1 'polypeptide(L)'
;PSGGGGNRSRVFSQSVLVQVLNPKVALFFLALLPQFVDPSRGAAWTQVVVLGATLAILGLFTDGLYALLGGTAGDWIRKQSAGAGLRRVGRYVTGGIYIALGAVAAVSGKD
;
A
#
# COMPACT_ATOMS: atom_id res chain seq x y z
N PRO A 1 -10.70 4.21 -20.34
CA PRO A 1 -10.30 2.96 -19.65
C PRO A 1 -11.53 2.07 -19.45
N SER A 2 -11.74 1.17 -20.41
CA SER A 2 -12.84 0.23 -20.49
C SER A 2 -12.82 -0.73 -19.30
N GLY A 3 -13.88 -0.67 -18.49
CA GLY A 3 -14.11 -1.59 -17.37
C GLY A 3 -14.34 -3.00 -17.90
N GLY A 4 -13.29 -3.83 -17.85
CA GLY A 4 -13.44 -5.27 -18.04
C GLY A 4 -14.20 -5.84 -16.86
N GLY A 5 -15.38 -6.40 -17.12
CA GLY A 5 -16.17 -7.21 -16.18
C GLY A 5 -15.48 -8.54 -15.85
N GLY A 6 -14.20 -8.49 -15.47
CA GLY A 6 -13.51 -9.62 -14.88
C GLY A 6 -14.17 -9.96 -13.55
N ASN A 7 -14.44 -11.24 -13.34
CA ASN A 7 -14.98 -11.74 -12.07
C ASN A 7 -14.16 -11.15 -10.92
N ARG A 8 -14.76 -10.27 -10.09
CA ARG A 8 -14.04 -9.55 -9.01
C ARG A 8 -13.34 -10.51 -8.06
N SER A 9 -13.94 -11.69 -7.87
CA SER A 9 -13.33 -12.80 -7.14
C SER A 9 -12.02 -13.26 -7.78
N ARG A 10 -11.94 -13.38 -9.11
CA ARG A 10 -10.71 -13.72 -9.83
C ARG A 10 -9.62 -12.67 -9.63
N VAL A 11 -9.96 -11.39 -9.73
CA VAL A 11 -9.00 -10.30 -9.49
C VAL A 11 -8.50 -10.34 -8.05
N PHE A 12 -9.40 -10.48 -7.07
CA PHE A 12 -9.04 -10.59 -5.67
C PHE A 12 -8.14 -11.81 -5.40
N SER A 13 -8.52 -13.01 -5.86
CA SER A 13 -7.71 -14.22 -5.69
C SER A 13 -6.35 -14.09 -6.34
N GLN A 14 -6.26 -13.44 -7.51
CA GLN A 14 -4.98 -13.17 -8.16
C GLN A 14 -4.14 -12.19 -7.33
N SER A 15 -4.74 -11.12 -6.80
CA SER A 15 -4.07 -10.17 -5.91
C SER A 15 -3.56 -10.84 -4.64
N VAL A 16 -4.37 -11.71 -4.01
CA VAL A 16 -3.97 -12.49 -2.84
C VAL A 16 -2.80 -13.40 -3.19
N LEU A 17 -2.89 -14.13 -4.31
CA LEU A 17 -1.82 -15.03 -4.73
C LEU A 17 -0.51 -14.29 -4.99
N VAL A 18 -0.56 -13.15 -5.70
CA VAL A 18 0.61 -12.30 -5.97
C VAL A 18 1.21 -11.77 -4.67
N GLN A 19 0.38 -11.35 -3.71
CA GLN A 19 0.85 -10.84 -2.42
C GLN A 19 1.46 -11.94 -1.54
N VAL A 20 0.85 -13.14 -1.49
CA VAL A 20 1.38 -14.29 -0.74
C VAL A 20 2.70 -14.78 -1.34
N LEU A 21 2.80 -14.79 -2.67
CA LEU A 21 4.02 -15.16 -3.38
C LEU A 21 5.05 -14.04 -3.46
N ASN A 22 4.81 -12.88 -2.84
CA ASN A 22 5.74 -11.76 -2.88
C ASN A 22 6.94 -12.05 -1.98
N PRO A 23 8.14 -12.34 -2.54
CA PRO A 23 9.29 -12.72 -1.74
C PRO A 23 9.76 -11.58 -0.83
N LYS A 24 9.50 -10.33 -1.20
CA LYS A 24 9.86 -9.17 -0.38
C LYS A 24 9.09 -9.15 0.95
N VAL A 25 7.80 -9.47 0.90
CA VAL A 25 6.95 -9.54 2.09
C VAL A 25 7.40 -10.70 2.98
N ALA A 26 7.65 -11.87 2.38
CA ALA A 26 8.16 -13.03 3.11
C ALA A 26 9.51 -12.74 3.80
N LEU A 27 10.46 -12.12 3.09
CA LEU A 27 11.77 -11.76 3.65
C LEU A 27 11.66 -10.73 4.77
N PHE A 28 10.76 -9.74 4.64
CA PHE A 28 10.50 -8.76 5.70
C PHE A 28 10.00 -9.44 6.99
N PHE A 29 8.99 -10.31 6.88
CA PHE A 29 8.48 -11.03 8.04
C PHE A 29 9.49 -12.03 8.59
N LEU A 30 10.26 -12.72 7.75
CA LEU A 30 11.31 -13.63 8.20
C LEU A 30 12.46 -12.90 8.90
N ALA A 31 12.76 -11.66 8.50
CA ALA A 31 13.77 -10.85 9.17
C ALA A 31 13.27 -10.26 10.49
N LEU A 32 12.00 -9.85 10.57
CA LEU A 32 11.44 -9.17 11.74
C LEU A 32 10.84 -10.13 12.79
N LEU A 33 9.98 -11.07 12.38
CA LEU A 33 9.21 -11.88 13.31
C LEU A 33 10.08 -12.71 14.26
N PRO A 34 11.15 -13.40 13.80
CA PRO A 34 11.99 -14.20 14.70
C PRO A 34 12.65 -13.38 15.81
N GLN A 35 12.87 -12.08 15.61
CA GLN A 35 13.46 -11.21 16.63
C GLN A 35 12.53 -11.01 17.84
N PHE A 36 11.23 -11.23 17.66
CA PHE A 36 10.21 -11.10 18.72
C PHE A 36 9.72 -12.44 19.26
N VAL A 37 10.24 -13.56 18.74
CA VAL A 37 9.89 -14.91 19.21
C VAL A 37 10.80 -15.30 20.36
N ASP A 38 10.21 -15.70 21.47
CA ASP A 38 10.92 -16.22 22.64
C ASP A 38 10.70 -17.74 22.73
N PRO A 39 11.74 -18.57 22.48
CA PRO A 39 11.65 -20.03 22.54
C PRO A 39 11.26 -20.56 23.92
N SER A 40 11.46 -19.79 24.99
CA SER A 40 11.14 -20.20 26.36
C SER A 40 9.64 -20.08 26.70
N ARG A 41 8.87 -19.36 25.88
CA ARG A 41 7.44 -19.03 26.13
C ARG A 41 6.45 -19.91 25.37
N GLY A 42 6.91 -21.02 24.79
CA GLY A 42 6.07 -21.99 24.08
C GLY A 42 6.45 -22.14 22.61
N ALA A 43 5.54 -22.71 21.82
CA ALA A 43 5.83 -23.05 20.43
C ALA A 43 6.05 -21.80 19.55
N ALA A 44 7.21 -21.70 18.90
CA ALA A 44 7.57 -20.56 18.06
C ALA A 44 6.53 -20.24 16.96
N TRP A 45 5.91 -21.26 16.36
CA TRP A 45 4.94 -21.08 15.29
C TRP A 45 3.67 -20.34 15.73
N THR A 46 3.20 -20.52 16.97
CA THR A 46 2.02 -19.80 17.46
C THR A 46 2.33 -18.33 17.67
N GLN A 47 3.52 -18.00 18.18
CA GLN A 47 3.99 -16.63 18.33
C GLN A 47 4.09 -15.93 16.97
N VAL A 48 4.67 -16.62 15.97
CA VAL A 48 4.76 -16.11 14.59
C VAL A 48 3.38 -15.82 13.99
N VAL A 49 2.41 -16.74 14.16
CA VAL A 49 1.04 -16.54 13.66
C VAL A 49 0.36 -15.35 14.35
N VAL A 50 0.48 -15.22 15.68
CA VAL A 50 -0.11 -14.12 16.44
C VAL A 50 0.51 -12.77 16.06
N LEU A 51 1.84 -12.70 15.97
CA LEU A 51 2.55 -11.49 15.56
C LEU A 51 2.21 -11.09 14.12
N GLY A 52 2.19 -12.07 13.20
CA GLY A 52 1.79 -11.86 11.81
C GLY A 52 0.35 -11.35 11.68
N ALA A 53 -0.59 -11.95 12.42
CA ALA A 53 -1.98 -11.50 12.45
C ALA A 53 -2.12 -10.08 13.01
N THR A 54 -1.36 -9.75 14.06
CA THR A 54 -1.35 -8.41 14.67
C THR A 54 -0.89 -7.36 13.66
N LEU A 55 0.20 -7.63 12.94
CA LEU A 55 0.71 -6.75 11.90
C LEU A 55 -0.27 -6.61 10.73
N ALA A 56 -0.92 -7.71 10.32
CA ALA A 56 -1.93 -7.67 9.26
C ALA A 56 -3.16 -6.82 9.64
N ILE A 57 -3.65 -6.94 10.88
CA ILE A 57 -4.76 -6.13 11.40
C ILE A 57 -4.36 -4.66 11.45
N LEU A 58 -3.16 -4.35 11.94
CA LEU A 58 -2.67 -2.98 11.98
C LEU A 58 -2.58 -2.37 10.58
N GLY A 59 -2.01 -3.11 9.62
CA GLY A 59 -1.93 -2.70 8.22
C GLY A 59 -3.31 -2.47 7.60
N LEU A 60 -4.26 -3.39 7.83
CA LEU A 60 -5.64 -3.24 7.36
C LEU A 60 -6.30 -1.99 7.95
N PHE A 61 -6.06 -1.71 9.24
CA PHE A 61 -6.62 -0.54 9.90
C PHE A 61 -6.01 0.76 9.35
N THR A 62 -4.69 0.84 9.20
CA THR A 62 -4.03 2.01 8.64
C THR A 62 -4.44 2.24 7.19
N ASP A 63 -4.42 1.20 6.36
CA ASP A 63 -4.78 1.30 4.95
C ASP A 63 -6.25 1.65 4.78
N GLY A 64 -7.13 1.06 5.61
CA GLY A 64 -8.54 1.40 5.66
C GLY A 64 -8.76 2.85 6.05
N LEU A 65 -8.05 3.35 7.06
CA LEU A 65 -8.12 4.75 7.48
C LEU A 65 -7.65 5.68 6.35
N TYR A 66 -6.52 5.38 5.71
CA TYR A 66 -6.05 6.14 4.55
C TYR A 66 -7.03 6.10 3.37
N ALA A 67 -7.66 4.96 3.11
CA ALA A 67 -8.66 4.82 2.05
C ALA A 67 -9.91 5.67 2.34
N LEU A 68 -10.38 5.69 3.58
CA LEU A 68 -11.53 6.50 4.01
C LEU A 68 -11.19 7.99 3.99
N LEU A 69 -10.04 8.40 4.52
CA LEU A 69 -9.60 9.79 4.51
C LEU A 69 -9.32 10.27 3.08
N GLY A 70 -8.64 9.47 2.27
CA GLY A 70 -8.38 9.76 0.87
C GLY A 70 -9.67 9.79 0.02
N GLY A 71 -10.63 8.91 0.31
CA GLY A 71 -11.95 8.88 -0.32
C GLY A 71 -12.77 10.13 0.00
N THR A 72 -12.88 10.47 1.28
CA THR A 72 -13.61 11.66 1.75
C THR A 72 -12.94 12.96 1.30
N ALA A 73 -11.62 13.08 1.42
CA ALA A 73 -10.87 14.22 0.89
C ALA A 73 -10.99 14.31 -0.64
N GLY A 74 -10.94 13.18 -1.34
CA GLY A 74 -11.14 13.10 -2.79
C GLY A 74 -12.53 13.55 -3.22
N ASP A 75 -13.58 13.14 -2.50
CA ASP A 75 -14.96 13.55 -2.76
C ASP A 75 -15.19 15.03 -2.42
N TRP A 76 -14.60 15.51 -1.32
CA TRP A 76 -14.64 16.92 -0.94
C TRP A 76 -13.93 17.82 -1.96
N ILE A 77 -12.72 17.43 -2.40
CA ILE A 77 -11.98 18.12 -3.46
C ILE A 77 -12.78 18.08 -4.77
N ARG A 78 -13.39 16.95 -5.14
CA ARG A 78 -14.25 16.86 -6.34
C ARG A 78 -15.45 17.81 -6.26
N LYS A 79 -16.08 17.91 -5.09
CA LYS A 79 -17.21 18.82 -4.84
C LYS A 79 -16.80 20.30 -4.86
N GLN A 80 -15.65 20.67 -4.30
CA GLN A 80 -15.13 22.05 -4.34
C GLN A 80 -14.43 22.41 -5.66
N SER A 81 -13.95 21.43 -6.43
CA SER A 81 -13.23 21.64 -7.70
C SER A 81 -14.13 22.05 -8.86
N ALA A 82 -15.36 22.49 -8.64
CA ALA A 82 -16.22 23.06 -9.69
C ALA A 82 -15.49 24.19 -10.47
N GLY A 83 -14.59 24.94 -9.81
CA GLY A 83 -13.71 25.94 -10.44
C GLY A 83 -12.48 25.36 -11.15
N ALA A 84 -12.20 25.82 -12.38
CA ALA A 84 -11.07 25.37 -13.21
C ALA A 84 -9.66 25.57 -12.59
N GLY A 85 -9.51 26.49 -11.62
CA GLY A 85 -8.24 26.80 -10.97
C GLY A 85 -7.69 25.66 -10.09
N LEU A 86 -8.53 25.06 -9.25
CA LEU A 86 -8.09 24.03 -8.29
C LEU A 86 -7.64 22.73 -9.00
N ARG A 87 -8.34 22.36 -10.08
CA ARG A 87 -7.94 21.23 -10.95
C ARG A 87 -6.60 21.47 -11.64
N ARG A 88 -6.32 22.72 -12.01
CA ARG A 88 -5.07 23.11 -12.69
C ARG A 88 -3.89 23.06 -11.73
N VAL A 89 -4.05 23.58 -10.50
CA VAL A 89 -3.04 23.49 -9.44
C VAL A 89 -2.73 22.04 -9.11
N GLY A 90 -3.75 21.20 -8.90
CA GLY A 90 -3.57 19.77 -8.62
C GLY A 90 -2.74 19.05 -9.69
N ARG A 91 -3.00 19.33 -10.98
CA ARG A 91 -2.23 18.79 -12.11
C ARG A 91 -0.77 19.25 -12.15
N TYR A 92 -0.50 20.52 -11.88
CA TYR A 92 0.87 21.03 -11.90
C TYR A 92 1.68 20.51 -10.71
N VAL A 93 1.05 20.36 -9.54
CA VAL A 93 1.69 19.79 -8.36
C VAL A 93 2.05 18.32 -8.59
N THR A 94 1.09 17.48 -9.00
CA THR A 94 1.39 16.06 -9.27
C THR A 94 2.39 15.89 -10.41
N GLY A 95 2.23 16.66 -11.50
CA GLY A 95 3.16 16.64 -12.63
C GLY A 95 4.57 17.06 -12.22
N GLY A 96 4.70 18.13 -11.43
CA GLY A 96 5.99 18.60 -10.91
C GLY A 96 6.66 17.57 -10.00
N ILE A 97 5.90 16.94 -9.10
CA ILE A 97 6.40 15.86 -8.24
C ILE A 97 6.94 14.70 -9.09
N TYR A 98 6.20 14.26 -10.11
CA TYR A 98 6.66 13.15 -10.96
C TYR A 98 7.89 13.50 -11.80
N ILE A 99 7.97 14.72 -12.33
CA ILE A 99 9.16 15.19 -13.07
C ILE A 99 10.37 15.23 -12.13
N ALA A 100 10.21 15.76 -10.92
CA ALA A 100 11.28 15.82 -9.93
C ALA A 100 11.75 14.42 -9.53
N LEU A 101 10.82 13.51 -9.22
CA LEU A 101 11.15 12.11 -8.89
C LEU A 101 11.87 11.41 -10.05
N GLY A 102 11.43 11.61 -11.29
CA GLY A 102 12.09 11.05 -12.48
C GLY A 102 13.50 11.60 -12.69
N ALA A 103 13.70 12.91 -12.47
CA ALA A 103 15.01 13.54 -12.55
C ALA A 103 15.96 13.03 -11.46
N VAL A 104 15.50 12.93 -10.21
CA VAL A 104 16.27 12.36 -9.10
C VAL A 104 16.64 10.92 -9.39
N ALA A 105 15.69 10.09 -9.84
CA ALA A 105 15.96 8.69 -10.20
C ALA A 105 17.00 8.57 -11.34
N ALA A 106 16.93 9.43 -12.35
CA ALA A 106 17.89 9.43 -13.46
C ALA A 106 19.31 9.84 -13.03
N VAL A 107 19.42 10.72 -12.02
CA VAL A 107 20.72 11.14 -11.47
C VAL A 107 21.26 10.10 -10.48
N SER A 108 20.42 9.54 -9.62
CA SER A 108 20.81 8.52 -8.64
C SER A 108 21.06 7.13 -9.22
N GLY A 109 20.47 6.80 -10.38
CA GLY A 109 20.75 5.54 -11.09
C GLY A 109 22.02 5.56 -11.94
N LYS A 110 22.86 6.61 -11.81
CA LYS A 110 24.09 6.81 -12.57
C LYS A 110 25.35 6.31 -11.83
N ASP A 111 25.18 5.68 -10.67
CA ASP A 111 26.21 5.02 -9.85
C ASP A 111 25.88 3.52 -9.68
#